data_AF-A0A3R7XIP4-F1
#
_entry.id   AF-A0A3R7XIP4-F1
#
_cell.length_a   1.000
_cell.length_b   1.000
_cell.length_c   1.000
_cell.angle_alpha   90.00
_cell.angle_beta   90.00
_cell.angle_gamma   90.00
#
_symmetry.space_group_name_H-M   'P 1'
#
loop_
_entity.id
_entity.type
_entity.pdbx_description
1 polymer ?
#
loop_
_entity_poly.entity_id
_entity_poly.type
_entity_poly.pdbx_seq_one_letter_code
_entity_poly.pdbx_strand_id
1 'polypeptide(L)'
;MMMTLATVTWWLTLVVWMAAIVAPAATAMSAFTNLPALEVTMDRVEPFFGDDTEGAGRFIAGYVTHPVFQMSARVQLGCAVIGVALLALRRGAPVGRPKSLARRSATTTMLLSAAALSWYLFGILPSVESSLESWRAAVMAGDRDAATTAYAAFDPAHRSAERGMSLIVGAVLLTIVTSGVGSTPTGRVSR
;
A
#
# COMPACT_ATOMS: atom_id res chain seq x y z
N MET A 1 -20.80 -9.35 24.44
CA MET A 1 -20.28 -10.47 23.62
C MET A 1 -18.77 -10.49 23.84
N MET A 2 -18.21 -11.53 24.48
CA MET A 2 -16.76 -11.60 24.65
C MET A 2 -16.11 -11.71 23.27
N MET A 3 -15.18 -10.81 22.94
CA MET A 3 -14.42 -10.90 21.69
C MET A 3 -13.53 -12.15 21.76
N THR A 4 -13.68 -13.04 20.79
CA THR A 4 -12.77 -14.18 20.66
C THR A 4 -11.39 -13.68 20.22
N LEU A 5 -10.33 -14.38 20.57
CA LEU A 5 -8.98 -14.07 20.11
C LEU A 5 -8.93 -13.87 18.59
N ALA A 6 -9.62 -14.73 17.82
CA ALA A 6 -9.73 -14.62 16.37
C ALA A 6 -10.36 -13.30 15.89
N THR A 7 -11.37 -12.79 16.60
CA THR A 7 -12.00 -11.50 16.28
C THR A 7 -11.07 -10.34 16.61
N VAL A 8 -10.33 -10.40 17.72
CA VAL A 8 -9.33 -9.39 18.07
C VAL A 8 -8.20 -9.37 17.04
N THR A 9 -7.62 -10.53 16.72
CA THR A 9 -6.57 -10.66 15.70
C THR A 9 -7.04 -10.15 14.34
N TRP A 10 -8.29 -10.46 13.95
CA TRP A 10 -8.88 -9.96 12.70
C TRP A 10 -8.89 -8.44 12.63
N TRP A 11 -9.43 -7.77 13.65
CA TRP A 11 -9.51 -6.32 13.67
C TRP A 11 -8.13 -5.66 13.74
N LEU A 12 -7.23 -6.19 14.57
CA LEU A 12 -5.83 -5.72 14.60
C LEU A 12 -5.16 -5.87 13.24
N THR A 13 -5.39 -6.98 12.54
CA THR A 13 -4.84 -7.22 11.20
C THR A 13 -5.32 -6.17 10.21
N LEU A 14 -6.63 -5.86 10.19
CA LEU A 14 -7.19 -4.85 9.29
C LEU A 14 -6.69 -3.44 9.62
N VAL A 15 -6.57 -3.10 10.90
CA VAL A 15 -6.02 -1.81 11.36
C VAL A 15 -4.56 -1.66 10.95
N VAL A 16 -3.73 -2.67 11.21
CA VAL A 16 -2.31 -2.66 10.83
C VAL A 16 -2.16 -2.61 9.31
N TRP A 17 -2.99 -3.33 8.55
CA TRP A 17 -2.97 -3.26 7.10
C TRP A 17 -3.30 -1.85 6.60
N MET A 18 -4.37 -1.23 7.12
CA MET A 18 -4.72 0.13 6.73
C MET A 18 -3.62 1.13 7.12
N ALA A 19 -3.05 1.01 8.31
CA ALA A 19 -1.95 1.84 8.76
C ALA A 19 -0.71 1.69 7.86
N ALA A 20 -0.40 0.45 7.43
CA ALA A 20 0.68 0.18 6.50
C ALA A 20 0.47 0.82 5.13
N ILE A 21 -0.77 1.13 4.74
CA ILE A 21 -1.06 1.86 3.49
C ILE A 21 -0.98 3.37 3.71
N VAL A 22 -1.56 3.89 4.80
CA VAL A 22 -1.62 5.34 5.05
C VAL A 22 -0.26 5.94 5.42
N ALA A 23 0.53 5.24 6.23
CA ALA A 23 1.84 5.72 6.69
C ALA A 23 2.81 6.07 5.54
N PRO A 24 3.07 5.19 4.54
CA PRO A 24 3.92 5.54 3.41
C PRO A 24 3.32 6.66 2.56
N ALA A 25 2.00 6.73 2.40
CA ALA A 25 1.36 7.83 1.67
C ALA A 25 1.59 9.19 2.36
N ALA A 26 1.41 9.25 3.69
CA ALA A 26 1.71 10.44 4.47
C ALA A 26 3.20 10.82 4.42
N THR A 27 4.07 9.82 4.47
CA THR A 27 5.52 10.01 4.35
C THR A 27 5.90 10.57 2.98
N ALA A 28 5.31 10.03 1.91
CA ALA A 28 5.54 10.50 0.55
C ALA A 28 5.02 11.92 0.35
N MET A 29 3.79 12.23 0.78
CA MET A 29 3.25 13.59 0.72
C MET A 29 4.20 14.58 1.43
N SER A 30 4.67 14.24 2.64
CA SER A 30 5.61 15.09 3.36
C SER A 30 6.94 15.26 2.61
N ALA A 31 7.55 14.17 2.13
CA ALA A 31 8.86 14.23 1.47
C ALA A 31 8.80 14.97 0.12
N PHE A 32 7.81 14.66 -0.71
CA PHE A 32 7.65 15.28 -2.04
C PHE A 32 7.15 16.73 -1.97
N THR A 33 6.61 17.19 -0.84
CA THR A 33 6.30 18.61 -0.63
C THR A 33 7.47 19.35 -0.01
N ASN A 34 8.06 18.83 1.06
CA ASN A 34 9.02 19.59 1.87
C ASN A 34 10.44 19.58 1.29
N LEU A 35 10.93 18.46 0.74
CA LEU A 35 12.32 18.42 0.26
C LEU A 35 12.56 19.33 -0.96
N PRO A 36 11.65 19.40 -1.95
CA PRO A 36 11.79 20.39 -3.02
C PRO A 36 11.66 21.83 -2.51
N ALA A 37 10.74 22.10 -1.58
CA ALA A 37 10.55 23.44 -1.00
C ALA A 37 11.74 23.94 -0.16
N LEU A 38 12.52 23.01 0.39
CA LEU A 38 13.76 23.29 1.11
C LEU A 38 14.99 23.27 0.18
N GLU A 39 14.79 23.11 -1.14
CA GLU A 39 15.85 23.05 -2.14
C GLU A 39 16.93 22.01 -1.79
N VAL A 40 16.53 20.87 -1.22
CA VAL A 40 17.48 19.84 -0.79
C VAL A 40 18.16 19.22 -2.01
N THR A 41 19.49 19.26 -2.02
CA THR A 41 20.35 18.64 -3.05
C THR A 41 21.32 17.63 -2.42
N MET A 42 22.07 16.93 -3.27
CA MET A 42 23.23 16.12 -2.87
C MET A 42 24.35 16.34 -3.89
N ASP A 43 25.59 16.46 -3.43
CA ASP A 43 26.78 16.70 -4.27
C ASP A 43 26.86 15.78 -5.51
N ARG A 44 26.43 14.53 -5.37
CA ARG A 44 26.49 13.52 -6.45
C ARG A 44 25.47 13.76 -7.56
N VAL A 45 24.34 14.43 -7.28
CA VAL A 45 23.28 14.66 -8.28
C VAL A 45 23.18 16.11 -8.73
N GLU A 46 23.83 17.04 -8.05
CA GLU A 46 23.93 18.45 -8.47
C GLU A 46 24.42 18.62 -9.91
N PRO A 47 25.45 17.90 -10.40
CA PRO A 47 25.86 18.02 -11.81
C PRO A 47 24.77 17.60 -12.81
N PHE A 48 23.89 16.68 -12.43
CA PHE A 48 22.81 16.21 -13.27
C PHE A 48 21.69 17.24 -13.36
N PHE A 49 21.24 17.76 -12.20
CA PHE A 49 20.11 18.68 -12.10
C PHE A 49 20.49 20.15 -12.36
N GLY A 50 21.74 20.54 -12.12
CA GLY A 50 22.19 21.93 -12.25
C GLY A 50 21.35 22.86 -11.36
N ASP A 51 20.75 23.88 -11.97
CA ASP A 51 19.90 24.85 -11.28
C ASP A 51 18.48 24.30 -10.96
N ASP A 52 18.14 23.07 -11.38
CA ASP A 52 16.85 22.42 -11.08
C ASP A 52 16.83 21.81 -9.67
N THR A 53 16.83 22.68 -8.66
CA THR A 53 16.78 22.28 -7.25
C THR A 53 15.46 21.57 -6.89
N GLU A 54 14.36 21.90 -7.57
CA GLU A 54 13.08 21.22 -7.39
C GLU A 54 13.15 19.76 -7.85
N GLY A 55 13.71 19.51 -9.05
CA GLY A 55 13.94 18.17 -9.57
C GLY A 55 14.87 17.34 -8.68
N ALA A 56 15.96 17.94 -8.20
CA ALA A 56 16.87 17.30 -7.25
C ALA A 56 16.15 16.92 -5.94
N GLY A 57 15.35 17.84 -5.39
CA GLY A 57 14.56 17.59 -4.19
C GLY A 57 13.54 16.45 -4.36
N ARG A 58 12.88 16.36 -5.52
CA ARG A 58 11.94 15.26 -5.85
C ARG A 58 12.66 13.93 -6.04
N PHE A 59 13.86 13.94 -6.64
CA PHE A 59 14.70 12.75 -6.76
C PHE A 59 15.06 12.20 -5.37
N ILE A 60 15.51 13.07 -4.47
CA ILE A 60 15.86 12.71 -3.10
C ILE A 60 14.62 12.24 -2.33
N ALA A 61 13.47 12.90 -2.48
CA ALA A 61 12.20 12.47 -1.89
C ALA A 61 11.84 11.03 -2.29
N GLY A 62 11.96 10.71 -3.57
CA GLY A 62 11.78 9.35 -4.07
C GLY A 62 12.79 8.38 -3.45
N TYR A 63 14.04 8.77 -3.26
CA TYR A 63 15.09 7.95 -2.65
C TYR A 63 14.80 7.63 -1.18
N VAL A 64 14.45 8.63 -0.37
CA VAL A 64 14.22 8.47 1.08
C VAL A 64 12.91 7.75 1.42
N THR A 65 11.88 7.89 0.58
CA THR A 65 10.57 7.24 0.79
C THR A 65 10.57 5.77 0.38
N HIS A 66 11.48 5.36 -0.49
CA HIS A 66 11.48 4.02 -1.07
C HIS A 66 11.60 2.86 -0.05
N PRO A 67 12.50 2.91 0.96
CA PRO A 67 12.53 1.88 2.00
C PRO A 67 11.22 1.78 2.79
N VAL A 68 10.50 2.90 2.94
CA VAL A 68 9.20 2.94 3.64
C VAL A 68 8.13 2.21 2.81
N PHE A 69 8.13 2.39 1.49
CA PHE A 69 7.24 1.63 0.59
C PHE A 69 7.54 0.14 0.59
N GLN A 70 8.82 -0.25 0.54
CA GLN A 70 9.22 -1.65 0.60
C GLN A 70 8.81 -2.30 1.93
N MET A 71 8.99 -1.60 3.05
CA MET A 71 8.56 -2.09 4.36
C MET A 71 7.03 -2.19 4.44
N SER A 72 6.30 -1.20 3.92
CA SER A 72 4.84 -1.25 3.82
C SER A 72 4.37 -2.50 3.07
N ALA A 73 4.93 -2.80 1.90
CA ALA A 73 4.58 -3.98 1.11
C ALA A 73 4.73 -5.29 1.92
N ARG A 74 5.81 -5.41 2.70
CA ARG A 74 6.05 -6.57 3.58
C ARG A 74 5.02 -6.68 4.70
N VAL A 75 4.67 -5.57 5.35
CA VAL A 75 3.65 -5.54 6.41
C VAL A 75 2.28 -5.90 5.83
N GLN A 76 1.91 -5.33 4.69
CA GLN A 76 0.66 -5.65 3.98
C GLN A 76 0.59 -7.14 3.63
N LEU A 77 1.68 -7.74 3.13
CA LEU A 77 1.75 -9.17 2.86
C LEU A 77 1.54 -10.00 4.13
N GLY A 78 2.18 -9.62 5.25
CA GLY A 78 1.97 -10.26 6.55
C GLY A 78 0.50 -10.21 6.99
N CYS A 79 -0.14 -9.05 6.86
CA CYS A 79 -1.56 -8.88 7.17
C CYS A 79 -2.46 -9.73 6.27
N ALA A 80 -2.17 -9.80 4.97
CA ALA A 80 -2.91 -10.65 4.03
C ALA A 80 -2.82 -12.13 4.42
N VAL A 81 -1.62 -12.62 4.73
CA VAL A 81 -1.40 -14.01 5.17
C VAL A 81 -2.18 -14.30 6.45
N ILE A 82 -2.09 -13.43 7.46
CA ILE A 82 -2.81 -13.62 8.73
C ILE A 82 -4.32 -13.65 8.49
N GLY A 83 -4.87 -12.70 7.73
CA GLY A 83 -6.30 -12.66 7.49
C GLY A 83 -6.80 -13.86 6.68
N VAL A 84 -6.07 -14.31 5.66
CA VAL A 84 -6.42 -15.52 4.88
C VAL A 84 -6.33 -16.77 5.76
N ALA A 85 -5.31 -16.89 6.62
CA ALA A 85 -5.20 -17.99 7.57
C ALA A 85 -6.39 -18.01 8.56
N LEU A 86 -6.83 -16.85 9.04
CA LEU A 86 -8.03 -16.74 9.88
C LEU A 86 -9.30 -17.19 9.13
N LEU A 87 -9.44 -16.83 7.85
CA LEU A 87 -10.54 -17.32 7.02
C LEU A 87 -10.52 -18.85 6.92
N ALA A 88 -9.37 -19.46 6.69
CA ALA A 88 -9.25 -20.91 6.60
C ALA A 88 -9.60 -21.60 7.92
N LEU A 89 -9.00 -21.17 9.04
CA LEU A 89 -9.20 -21.75 10.37
C LEU A 89 -10.64 -21.62 10.88
N ARG A 90 -11.30 -20.50 10.56
CA ARG A 90 -12.66 -20.20 11.03
C ARG A 90 -13.74 -20.56 10.01
N ARG A 91 -13.34 -21.04 8.82
CA ARG A 91 -14.21 -21.31 7.66
C ARG A 91 -15.02 -20.06 7.26
N GLY A 92 -14.32 -18.93 7.14
CA GLY A 92 -14.86 -17.60 6.85
C GLY A 92 -14.54 -16.57 7.95
N ALA A 93 -14.90 -15.31 7.70
CA ALA A 93 -14.54 -14.20 8.58
C ALA A 93 -15.02 -14.42 10.04
N PRO A 94 -14.20 -14.08 11.05
CA PRO A 94 -14.50 -14.26 12.48
C PRO A 94 -15.45 -13.17 13.02
N VAL A 95 -16.40 -12.75 12.20
CA VAL A 95 -17.42 -11.72 12.44
C VAL A 95 -18.76 -12.21 11.89
N GLY A 96 -19.86 -11.72 12.47
CA GLY A 96 -21.21 -12.13 12.08
C GLY A 96 -21.57 -13.58 12.46
N ARG A 97 -22.87 -13.88 12.36
CA ARG A 97 -23.39 -15.23 12.58
C ARG A 97 -22.97 -16.18 11.45
N PRO A 98 -22.85 -17.49 11.71
CA PRO A 98 -22.70 -18.49 10.65
C PRO A 98 -23.75 -18.32 9.56
N LYS A 99 -23.34 -18.46 8.29
CA LYS A 99 -24.19 -18.29 7.09
C LYS A 99 -24.79 -16.88 6.87
N SER A 100 -24.45 -15.88 7.68
CA SER A 100 -24.94 -14.51 7.48
C SER A 100 -24.35 -13.86 6.23
N LEU A 101 -25.11 -12.95 5.60
CA LEU A 101 -24.63 -12.17 4.46
C LEU A 101 -23.39 -11.35 4.83
N ALA A 102 -23.38 -10.72 6.01
CA ALA A 102 -22.24 -9.93 6.49
C ALA A 102 -20.95 -10.76 6.56
N ARG A 103 -21.01 -11.99 7.09
CA ARG A 103 -19.85 -12.89 7.14
C ARG A 103 -19.37 -13.28 5.74
N ARG A 104 -20.29 -13.56 4.81
CA ARG A 104 -19.95 -13.86 3.41
C ARG A 104 -19.27 -12.65 2.76
N SER A 105 -19.86 -11.46 2.88
CA SER A 105 -19.30 -10.22 2.33
C SER A 105 -17.91 -9.91 2.89
N ALA A 106 -17.70 -10.02 4.21
CA ALA A 106 -16.39 -9.84 4.84
C ALA A 106 -15.35 -10.87 4.37
N THR A 107 -15.79 -12.12 4.16
CA THR A 107 -14.91 -13.18 3.62
C THR A 107 -14.51 -12.86 2.17
N THR A 108 -15.48 -12.52 1.32
CA THR A 108 -15.24 -12.21 -0.09
C THR A 108 -14.35 -10.98 -0.25
N THR A 109 -14.63 -9.90 0.48
CA THR A 109 -13.85 -8.65 0.39
C THR A 109 -12.42 -8.82 0.93
N MET A 110 -12.21 -9.64 1.96
CA MET A 110 -10.87 -10.01 2.41
C MET A 110 -10.10 -10.77 1.34
N LEU A 111 -10.73 -11.74 0.66
CA LEU A 111 -10.11 -12.46 -0.46
C LEU A 111 -9.79 -11.54 -1.63
N LEU A 112 -10.68 -10.60 -1.95
CA LEU A 112 -10.42 -9.57 -2.97
C LEU A 112 -9.26 -8.66 -2.58
N SER A 113 -9.14 -8.30 -1.31
CA SER A 113 -8.01 -7.50 -0.79
C SER A 113 -6.68 -8.24 -0.95
N ALA A 114 -6.64 -9.53 -0.60
CA ALA A 114 -5.46 -10.37 -0.77
C ALA A 114 -5.12 -10.60 -2.26
N ALA A 115 -6.13 -10.77 -3.12
CA ALA A 115 -5.94 -10.92 -4.56
C ALA A 115 -5.40 -9.62 -5.20
N ALA A 116 -5.96 -8.45 -4.83
CA ALA A 116 -5.48 -7.16 -5.28
C ALA A 116 -4.03 -6.90 -4.85
N LEU A 117 -3.69 -7.21 -3.60
CA LEU A 117 -2.31 -7.12 -3.11
C LEU A 117 -1.38 -8.07 -3.87
N SER A 118 -1.81 -9.32 -4.13
CA SER A 118 -1.00 -10.28 -4.88
C SER A 118 -0.74 -9.80 -6.30
N TRP A 119 -1.77 -9.30 -6.98
CA TRP A 119 -1.61 -8.66 -8.30
C TRP A 119 -0.61 -7.52 -8.25
N TYR A 120 -0.71 -6.64 -7.25
CA TYR A 120 0.21 -5.52 -7.09
C TYR A 120 1.66 -5.99 -6.86
N LEU A 121 1.90 -6.90 -5.92
CA LEU A 121 3.23 -7.35 -5.55
C LEU A 121 3.94 -8.13 -6.65
N PHE A 122 3.20 -8.97 -7.40
CA PHE A 122 3.81 -9.85 -8.40
C PHE A 122 3.69 -9.31 -9.83
N GLY A 123 2.66 -8.51 -10.12
CA GLY A 123 2.40 -8.00 -11.46
C GLY A 123 2.87 -6.56 -11.69
N ILE A 124 2.79 -5.68 -10.68
CA ILE A 124 3.05 -4.25 -10.85
C ILE A 124 4.40 -3.86 -10.25
N LEU A 125 4.62 -4.16 -8.98
CA LEU A 125 5.77 -3.71 -8.20
C LEU A 125 7.13 -4.05 -8.86
N PRO A 126 7.36 -5.24 -9.46
CA PRO A 126 8.65 -5.55 -10.08
C PRO A 126 9.01 -4.61 -11.25
N SER A 127 8.01 -4.19 -12.04
CA SER A 127 8.20 -3.25 -13.15
C SER A 127 8.53 -1.85 -12.62
N VAL A 128 7.88 -1.42 -11.55
CA VAL A 128 8.15 -0.14 -10.89
C VAL A 128 9.57 -0.11 -10.32
N GLU A 129 9.96 -1.15 -9.59
CA GLU A 129 11.27 -1.24 -8.94
C GLU A 129 12.41 -1.22 -9.98
N SER A 130 12.30 -2.04 -11.02
CA SER A 130 13.32 -2.15 -12.07
C SER A 130 13.49 -0.85 -12.88
N SER A 131 12.39 -0.20 -13.25
CA SER A 131 12.43 1.09 -13.97
C SER A 131 12.93 2.23 -13.07
N LEU A 132 12.57 2.25 -11.79
CA LEU A 132 13.04 3.22 -10.81
C LEU A 132 14.54 3.09 -10.54
N GLU A 133 15.04 1.87 -10.41
CA GLU A 133 16.48 1.60 -10.24
C GLU A 133 17.28 2.05 -11.47
N SER A 134 16.77 1.75 -12.68
CA SER A 134 17.38 2.19 -13.93
C SER A 134 17.46 3.71 -14.03
N TRP A 135 16.38 4.41 -13.67
CA TRP A 135 16.35 5.87 -13.65
C TRP A 135 17.33 6.45 -12.63
N ARG A 136 17.36 5.92 -11.41
CA ARG A 136 18.33 6.34 -10.38
C ARG A 136 19.77 6.12 -10.81
N ALA A 137 20.08 4.98 -11.41
CA ALA A 137 21.42 4.69 -11.90
C ALA A 137 21.86 5.71 -12.96
N ALA A 138 20.98 6.05 -13.90
CA ALA A 138 21.28 7.03 -14.95
C ALA A 138 21.48 8.45 -14.38
N VAL A 139 20.63 8.89 -13.44
CA VAL A 139 20.79 10.18 -12.74
C VAL A 139 22.13 10.24 -12.00
N MET A 140 22.48 9.18 -11.26
CA MET A 140 23.73 9.10 -10.50
C MET A 140 24.98 9.01 -11.40
N ALA A 141 24.82 8.59 -12.66
CA ALA A 141 25.87 8.56 -13.66
C ALA A 141 26.00 9.88 -14.46
N GLY A 142 25.08 10.83 -14.27
CA GLY A 142 25.06 12.06 -15.05
C GLY A 142 24.51 11.90 -16.48
N ASP A 143 23.94 10.73 -16.82
CA ASP A 143 23.49 10.41 -18.18
C ASP A 143 22.04 10.85 -18.40
N ARG A 144 21.85 12.03 -19.01
CA ARG A 144 20.54 12.64 -19.24
C ARG A 144 19.68 11.87 -20.25
N ASP A 145 20.28 11.29 -21.27
CA ASP A 145 19.55 10.56 -22.31
C ASP A 145 19.05 9.22 -21.76
N ALA A 146 19.91 8.51 -21.02
CA ALA A 146 19.51 7.29 -20.32
C ALA A 146 18.46 7.56 -19.24
N ALA A 147 18.60 8.65 -18.48
CA ALA A 147 17.64 9.03 -17.44
C ALA A 147 16.26 9.36 -18.04
N THR A 148 16.22 10.09 -19.15
CA THR A 148 14.97 10.40 -19.87
C THR A 148 14.29 9.13 -20.36
N THR A 149 15.07 8.21 -20.94
CA THR A 149 14.56 6.92 -21.43
C THR A 149 14.02 6.05 -20.28
N ALA A 150 14.76 5.95 -19.18
CA ALA A 150 14.36 5.19 -18.01
C ALA A 150 13.10 5.79 -17.35
N TYR A 151 13.00 7.13 -17.28
CA TYR A 151 11.83 7.80 -16.74
C TYR A 151 10.57 7.56 -17.58
N ALA A 152 10.71 7.52 -18.91
CA ALA A 152 9.61 7.18 -19.82
C ALA A 152 9.05 5.76 -19.60
N ALA A 153 9.87 4.83 -19.12
CA ALA A 153 9.43 3.50 -18.69
C ALA A 153 8.84 3.50 -17.27
N PHE A 154 9.38 4.34 -16.38
CA PHE A 154 8.93 4.45 -14.99
C PHE A 154 7.53 5.07 -14.86
N ASP A 155 7.23 6.17 -15.56
CA ASP A 155 5.95 6.89 -15.44
C ASP A 155 4.69 6.00 -15.61
N PRO A 156 4.56 5.18 -16.67
CA PRO A 156 3.40 4.30 -16.82
C PRO A 156 3.36 3.18 -15.76
N ALA A 157 4.51 2.70 -15.29
CA ALA A 157 4.60 1.73 -14.21
C ALA A 157 4.13 2.35 -12.88
N HIS A 158 4.57 3.57 -12.59
CA HIS A 158 4.15 4.33 -11.41
C HIS A 158 2.64 4.58 -11.40
N ARG A 159 2.05 5.04 -12.52
CA ARG A 159 0.59 5.19 -12.64
C ARG A 159 -0.18 3.88 -12.47
N SER A 160 0.41 2.77 -12.90
CA SER A 160 -0.17 1.45 -12.66
C SER A 160 -0.14 1.08 -11.17
N ALA A 161 0.95 1.44 -10.47
CA ALA A 161 1.09 1.27 -9.03
C ALA A 161 0.07 2.09 -8.23
N GLU A 162 -0.18 3.35 -8.61
CA GLU A 162 -1.20 4.20 -7.98
C GLU A 162 -2.60 3.59 -8.08
N ARG A 163 -2.95 3.06 -9.27
CA ARG A 163 -4.22 2.36 -9.48
C ARG A 163 -4.29 1.09 -8.65
N GLY A 164 -3.22 0.30 -8.63
CA GLY A 164 -3.12 -0.92 -7.81
C GLY A 164 -3.32 -0.62 -6.33
N MET A 165 -2.66 0.40 -5.79
CA MET A 165 -2.82 0.83 -4.40
C MET A 165 -4.23 1.33 -4.11
N SER A 166 -4.84 2.08 -5.03
CA SER A 166 -6.23 2.54 -4.88
C SER A 166 -7.22 1.37 -4.79
N LEU A 167 -7.01 0.31 -5.58
CA LEU A 167 -7.81 -0.92 -5.52
C LEU A 167 -7.62 -1.65 -4.19
N ILE A 168 -6.38 -1.75 -3.69
CA ILE A 168 -6.07 -2.36 -2.38
C ILE A 168 -6.77 -1.58 -1.25
N VAL A 169 -6.65 -0.25 -1.23
CA VAL A 169 -7.34 0.60 -0.25
C VAL A 169 -8.84 0.36 -0.29
N GLY A 170 -9.45 0.42 -1.47
CA GLY A 170 -10.88 0.19 -1.64
C GLY A 170 -11.32 -1.19 -1.12
N ALA A 171 -10.57 -2.24 -1.44
CA ALA A 171 -10.88 -3.60 -1.00
C ALA A 171 -10.73 -3.78 0.52
N VAL A 172 -9.66 -3.24 1.12
CA VAL A 172 -9.43 -3.30 2.57
C VAL A 172 -10.50 -2.52 3.32
N LEU A 173 -10.87 -1.33 2.84
CA LEU A 173 -11.96 -0.53 3.42
C LEU A 173 -13.30 -1.26 3.34
N LEU A 174 -13.63 -1.89 2.21
CA LEU A 174 -14.82 -2.73 2.08
C LEU A 174 -14.81 -3.91 3.06
N THR A 175 -13.64 -4.51 3.29
CA THR A 175 -13.45 -5.57 4.28
C THR A 175 -13.72 -5.07 5.70
N ILE A 176 -13.21 -3.88 6.05
CA ILE A 176 -13.46 -3.22 7.34
C ILE A 176 -14.95 -2.94 7.52
N VAL A 177 -15.61 -2.31 6.54
CA VAL A 177 -17.03 -1.95 6.61
C VAL A 177 -17.92 -3.19 6.74
N THR A 178 -17.72 -4.19 5.89
CA THR A 178 -18.52 -5.42 5.94
C THR A 178 -18.28 -6.22 7.22
N SER A 179 -17.05 -6.19 7.77
CA SER A 179 -16.74 -6.78 9.08
C SER A 179 -17.41 -6.03 10.23
N GLY A 180 -17.50 -4.70 10.13
CA GLY A 180 -18.16 -3.83 11.11
C GLY A 180 -19.65 -4.11 11.18
N VAL A 181 -20.32 -4.18 10.01
CA VAL A 181 -21.73 -4.58 9.91
C VAL A 181 -21.98 -5.98 10.49
N GLY A 182 -21.05 -6.92 10.31
CA GLY A 182 -21.14 -8.25 10.91
C GLY A 182 -20.96 -8.26 12.44
N SER A 183 -20.40 -7.20 13.01
CA SER A 183 -20.08 -7.11 14.45
C SER A 183 -21.16 -6.40 15.27
N THR A 184 -22.17 -5.78 14.63
CA THR A 184 -23.26 -5.10 15.34
C THR A 184 -24.24 -6.10 15.96
N PRO A 185 -24.64 -5.91 17.24
CA PRO A 185 -25.70 -6.71 17.85
C PRO A 185 -27.01 -6.49 17.10
N THR A 186 -27.73 -7.56 16.75
CA THR A 186 -29.11 -7.44 16.30
C THR A 186 -29.92 -6.87 17.46
N GLY A 187 -30.32 -5.60 17.38
CA GLY A 187 -31.22 -5.01 18.37
C GLY A 187 -32.44 -5.92 18.54
N ARG A 188 -32.70 -6.37 19.78
CA ARG A 188 -33.99 -6.96 20.10
C ARG A 188 -35.00 -5.83 19.91
N VAL A 189 -35.78 -5.88 18.83
CA VAL A 189 -37.05 -5.17 18.80
C VAL A 189 -37.90 -5.88 19.85
N SER A 190 -37.93 -5.32 21.06
CA SER A 190 -38.93 -5.68 22.07
C SER A 190 -40.28 -5.39 21.44
N ARG A 191 -41.01 -6.47 21.10
CA ARG A 191 -42.46 -6.40 20.90
C ARG A 191 -43.13 -6.48 22.26
#